data_AF-A0AA86ANU6-F1
#
_entry.id   AF-A0AA86ANU6-F1
#
_cell.length_a   1.000
_cell.length_b   1.000
_cell.length_c   1.000
_cell.angle_alpha   90.00
_cell.angle_beta   90.00
_cell.angle_gamma   90.00
#
_symmetry.space_group_name_H-M   'P 1'
#
loop_
_entity.id
_entity.type
_entity.pdbx_description
1 polymer ?
#
loop_
_entity_poly.entity_id
_entity_poly.type
_entity_poly.pdbx_seq_one_letter_code
_entity_poly.pdbx_strand_id
1 'polypeptide(L)'
;MILNDFYTLIYKEETRFCVRLSDATHPIFQAHFPTNPIVAGFVLLDMSAEILGIEIVKITKAKFLKHIAPLSVLWFDLQTTGNTLKIRVSQNEQKVAELTYEKR
;
A
#
# COMPACT_ATOMS: atom_id res chain seq x y z
N MET A 1 -12.82 6.23 -7.20
CA MET A 1 -11.53 6.85 -6.81
C MET A 1 -10.40 6.16 -7.55
N ILE A 2 -9.18 6.71 -7.51
CA ILE A 2 -8.04 6.20 -8.31
C ILE A 2 -7.71 4.73 -8.02
N LEU A 3 -8.09 4.22 -6.85
CA LEU A 3 -7.87 2.85 -6.38
C LEU A 3 -8.95 1.84 -6.77
N ASN A 4 -10.03 2.28 -7.44
CA ASN A 4 -11.12 1.39 -7.83
C ASN A 4 -10.57 0.21 -8.65
N ASP A 5 -10.82 -1.03 -8.19
CA ASP A 5 -10.36 -2.26 -8.82
C ASP A 5 -8.83 -2.42 -8.92
N PHE A 6 -8.05 -1.56 -8.26
CA PHE A 6 -6.59 -1.64 -8.25
C PHE A 6 -6.07 -2.81 -7.40
N TYR A 7 -6.84 -3.22 -6.40
CA TYR A 7 -6.47 -4.31 -5.51
C TYR A 7 -7.69 -5.13 -5.09
N THR A 8 -7.43 -6.38 -4.72
CA THR A 8 -8.37 -7.25 -4.02
C THR A 8 -7.84 -7.50 -2.61
N LEU A 9 -8.66 -7.24 -1.59
CA LEU A 9 -8.35 -7.63 -0.21
C LEU A 9 -8.50 -9.15 -0.06
N ILE A 10 -7.40 -9.84 0.25
CA ILE A 10 -7.36 -11.31 0.40
C ILE A 10 -7.54 -11.69 1.87
N TYR A 11 -6.98 -10.90 2.78
CA TYR A 11 -6.97 -11.18 4.20
C TYR A 11 -6.94 -9.89 5.00
N LYS A 12 -7.61 -9.86 6.15
CA LYS A 12 -7.58 -8.73 7.09
C LYS A 12 -7.82 -9.22 8.51
N GLU A 13 -6.96 -8.78 9.41
CA GLU A 13 -7.10 -8.86 10.86
C GLU A 13 -6.75 -7.50 11.48
N GLU A 14 -6.70 -7.42 12.81
CA GLU A 14 -6.45 -6.16 13.52
C GLU A 14 -5.04 -5.59 13.26
N THR A 15 -4.03 -6.45 13.18
CA THR A 15 -2.61 -6.06 13.09
C THR A 15 -2.01 -6.28 11.72
N ARG A 16 -2.76 -6.83 10.75
CA ARG A 16 -2.23 -7.14 9.42
C ARG A 16 -3.33 -7.23 8.36
N PHE A 17 -2.99 -6.90 7.12
CA PHE A 17 -3.82 -7.25 5.97
C PHE A 17 -2.99 -7.63 4.74
N CYS A 18 -3.63 -8.33 3.81
CA CYS A 18 -3.04 -8.81 2.55
C CYS A 18 -3.90 -8.38 1.37
N VAL A 19 -3.24 -7.88 0.33
CA VAL A 19 -3.88 -7.51 -0.93
C VAL A 19 -3.16 -8.16 -2.11
N ARG A 20 -3.91 -8.44 -3.17
CA ARG A 20 -3.36 -8.71 -4.50
C ARG A 20 -3.67 -7.54 -5.41
N LEU A 21 -2.65 -7.01 -6.07
CA LEU A 21 -2.79 -5.92 -7.02
C LEU A 21 -3.40 -6.41 -8.35
N SER A 22 -4.00 -5.49 -9.09
CA SER A 22 -4.49 -5.71 -10.45
C SER A 22 -3.35 -6.02 -11.42
N ASP A 23 -3.69 -6.41 -12.64
CA ASP A 23 -2.73 -6.50 -13.74
C ASP A 23 -2.32 -5.12 -14.28
N ALA A 24 -1.43 -5.12 -15.27
CA ALA A 24 -0.85 -3.92 -15.86
C ALA A 24 -1.87 -3.06 -16.64
N THR A 25 -3.07 -3.58 -16.95
CA THR A 25 -4.09 -2.83 -17.72
C THR A 25 -4.76 -1.75 -16.89
N HIS A 26 -4.65 -1.82 -15.56
CA HIS A 26 -5.24 -0.83 -14.67
C HIS A 26 -4.66 0.58 -14.91
N PRO A 27 -5.48 1.65 -14.88
CA PRO A 27 -5.04 3.02 -15.16
C PRO A 27 -3.81 3.49 -14.38
N ILE A 28 -3.68 3.12 -13.09
CA ILE A 28 -2.50 3.43 -12.28
C ILE A 28 -1.21 2.89 -12.92
N PHE A 29 -1.21 1.64 -13.39
CA PHE A 29 -0.03 1.03 -13.99
C PHE A 29 0.26 1.58 -15.39
N GLN A 30 -0.79 1.85 -16.17
CA GLN A 30 -0.66 2.51 -17.47
C GLN A 30 -0.06 3.92 -17.36
N ALA A 31 -0.35 4.63 -16.27
CA ALA A 31 0.22 5.94 -15.98
C ALA A 31 1.64 5.88 -15.38
N HIS A 32 2.10 4.73 -14.86
CA HIS A 32 3.33 4.64 -14.08
C HIS A 32 3.99 3.25 -14.20
N PHE A 33 4.78 2.95 -15.23
CA PHE A 33 5.02 3.72 -16.45
C PHE A 33 4.58 2.89 -17.66
N PRO A 34 4.23 3.51 -18.80
CA PRO A 34 3.66 2.78 -19.96
C PRO A 34 4.46 1.55 -20.43
N THR A 35 5.79 1.58 -20.30
CA THR A 35 6.68 0.48 -20.70
C THR A 35 7.27 -0.29 -19.52
N ASN A 36 7.01 0.13 -18.28
CA ASN A 36 7.50 -0.50 -17.06
C ASN A 36 6.48 -0.26 -15.93
N PRO A 37 5.37 -1.01 -15.90
CA PRO A 37 4.30 -0.79 -14.94
C PRO A 37 4.79 -1.14 -13.54
N ILE A 38 4.78 -0.16 -12.64
CA ILE A 38 5.16 -0.31 -11.24
C ILE A 38 4.24 0.54 -10.36
N VAL A 39 4.03 0.15 -9.12
CA VAL A 39 3.20 0.93 -8.20
C VAL A 39 3.86 2.29 -7.92
N ALA A 40 3.11 3.39 -8.08
CA ALA A 40 3.53 4.68 -7.59
C ALA A 40 3.49 4.69 -6.05
N GLY A 41 4.56 5.09 -5.38
CA GLY A 41 4.69 4.90 -3.92
C GLY A 41 3.53 5.46 -3.09
N PHE A 42 2.97 6.62 -3.48
CA PHE A 42 1.85 7.24 -2.76
C PHE A 42 0.59 6.36 -2.73
N VAL A 43 0.41 5.47 -3.71
CA VAL A 43 -0.72 4.54 -3.77
C VAL A 43 -0.74 3.63 -2.54
N LEU A 44 0.40 3.27 -1.97
CA LEU A 44 0.46 2.47 -0.75
C LEU A 44 -0.10 3.23 0.47
N LEU A 45 0.04 4.57 0.51
CA LEU A 45 -0.54 5.40 1.56
C LEU A 45 -2.06 5.40 1.41
N ASP A 46 -2.55 5.73 0.22
CA ASP A 46 -3.98 5.82 -0.08
C ASP A 46 -4.68 4.47 0.16
N MET A 47 -4.09 3.37 -0.32
CA MET A 47 -4.61 2.02 -0.06
C MET A 47 -4.70 1.71 1.43
N SER A 48 -3.65 2.03 2.19
CA SER A 48 -3.65 1.75 3.62
C SER A 48 -4.70 2.58 4.36
N ALA A 49 -4.92 3.84 3.96
CA ALA A 49 -5.95 4.70 4.55
C ALA A 49 -7.36 4.19 4.22
N GLU A 50 -7.60 3.86 2.95
CA GLU A 50 -8.89 3.35 2.45
C GLU A 50 -9.27 2.02 3.13
N ILE A 51 -8.36 1.05 3.16
CA ILE A 51 -8.61 -0.29 3.74
C ILE A 51 -8.86 -0.19 5.24
N LEU A 52 -8.17 0.70 5.94
CA LEU A 52 -8.31 0.89 7.38
C LEU A 52 -9.46 1.82 7.77
N GLY A 53 -10.04 2.56 6.81
CA GLY A 53 -11.10 3.52 7.06
C GLY A 53 -10.64 4.70 7.93
N ILE A 54 -9.43 5.20 7.67
CA ILE A 54 -8.79 6.27 8.47
C ILE A 54 -8.42 7.47 7.61
N GLU A 55 -8.27 8.63 8.24
CA GLU A 55 -7.74 9.82 7.59
C GLU A 55 -6.26 10.01 7.94
N ILE A 56 -5.38 10.09 6.94
CA ILE A 56 -3.96 10.43 7.15
C ILE A 56 -3.85 11.94 7.36
N VAL A 57 -3.46 12.37 8.55
CA VAL A 57 -3.27 13.80 8.89
C VAL A 57 -1.87 14.27 8.53
N LYS A 58 -0.87 13.42 8.74
CA LYS A 58 0.53 13.77 8.54
C LYS A 58 1.36 12.54 8.25
N ILE A 59 2.15 12.60 7.18
CA ILE A 59 3.13 11.56 6.85
C ILE A 59 4.42 11.88 7.59
N THR A 60 4.81 11.03 8.52
CA THR A 60 6.07 11.13 9.28
C THR A 60 7.21 10.46 8.52
N LYS A 61 6.92 9.35 7.83
CA LYS A 61 7.90 8.58 7.05
C LYS A 61 7.20 7.85 5.91
N ALA A 62 7.79 7.92 4.72
CA ALA A 62 7.45 7.05 3.60
C ALA A 62 8.76 6.61 2.92
N LYS A 63 9.07 5.31 2.99
CA LYS A 63 10.24 4.72 2.32
C LYS A 63 9.77 3.67 1.34
N PHE A 64 10.15 3.81 0.07
CA PHE A 64 9.90 2.84 -0.99
C PHE A 64 11.24 2.22 -1.38
N LEU A 65 11.44 0.97 -0.97
CA LEU A 65 12.76 0.30 -1.01
C LEU A 65 12.93 -0.55 -2.26
N LYS A 66 11.84 -1.05 -2.83
CA LYS A 66 11.83 -1.90 -4.03
C LYS A 66 10.64 -1.57 -4.91
N HIS A 67 10.79 -1.80 -6.22
CA HIS A 67 9.66 -1.73 -7.15
C HIS A 67 8.65 -2.82 -6.85
N ILE A 68 7.37 -2.49 -7.03
CA ILE A 68 6.25 -3.42 -6.89
C ILE A 68 5.58 -3.52 -8.25
N ALA A 69 5.51 -4.74 -8.78
CA ALA A 69 4.94 -5.01 -10.10
C ALA A 69 3.42 -5.30 -10.03
N PRO A 70 2.70 -5.27 -11.16
CA PRO A 70 1.35 -5.79 -11.27
C PRO A 70 1.22 -7.23 -10.74
N LEU A 71 0.01 -7.61 -10.34
CA LEU A 71 -0.32 -8.93 -9.76
C LEU A 71 0.43 -9.28 -8.46
N SER A 72 1.25 -8.37 -7.93
CA SER A 72 1.98 -8.60 -6.67
C SER A 72 1.01 -8.82 -5.51
N VAL A 73 1.39 -9.74 -4.62
CA VAL A 73 0.73 -9.94 -3.32
C VAL A 73 1.52 -9.19 -2.27
N LEU A 74 0.87 -8.26 -1.57
CA LEU A 74 1.48 -7.39 -0.58
C LEU A 74 0.87 -7.65 0.79
N TRP A 75 1.73 -7.74 1.80
CA TRP A 75 1.36 -7.80 3.20
C TRP A 75 1.67 -6.46 3.87
N PHE A 76 0.72 -5.97 4.66
CA PHE A 76 0.82 -4.75 5.43
C PHE A 76 0.73 -5.11 6.91
N ASP A 77 1.86 -5.08 7.61
CA ASP A 77 1.94 -5.32 9.06
C ASP A 77 1.84 -3.99 9.80
N LEU A 78 0.91 -3.90 10.75
CA LEU A 78 0.47 -2.67 11.41
C LEU A 78 0.98 -2.62 12.85
N GLN A 79 1.48 -1.44 13.25
CA GLN A 79 1.82 -1.15 14.63
C GLN A 79 1.30 0.24 15.00
N THR A 80 0.31 0.28 15.89
CA THR A 80 -0.32 1.53 16.35
C THR A 80 0.26 1.95 17.71
N THR A 81 0.53 3.24 17.89
CA THR A 81 0.91 3.84 19.18
C THR A 81 0.28 5.22 19.28
N GLY A 82 -0.78 5.35 20.09
CA GLY A 82 -1.65 6.53 20.07
C GLY A 82 -2.21 6.79 18.67
N ASN A 83 -2.03 8.00 18.16
CA ASN A 83 -2.47 8.37 16.82
C ASN A 83 -1.45 8.04 15.72
N THR A 84 -0.29 7.48 16.06
CA THR A 84 0.72 7.09 15.07
C THR A 84 0.50 5.65 14.62
N LEU A 85 0.41 5.44 13.31
CA LEU A 85 0.41 4.13 12.69
C LEU A 85 1.72 3.93 11.90
N LYS A 86 2.44 2.85 12.22
CA LYS A 86 3.57 2.36 11.44
C LYS A 86 3.11 1.15 10.63
N ILE A 87 3.50 1.12 9.36
CA ILE A 87 3.18 0.01 8.46
C ILE A 87 4.46 -0.47 7.80
N ARG A 88 4.74 -1.77 7.95
CA ARG A 88 5.73 -2.47 7.14
C ARG A 88 5.00 -3.12 5.97
N VAL A 89 5.41 -2.80 4.74
CA VAL A 89 4.90 -3.45 3.53
C VAL A 89 5.91 -4.48 3.06
N SER A 90 5.46 -5.72 2.86
CA SER A 90 6.31 -6.82 2.40
C SER A 90 5.71 -7.58 1.22
N GLN A 91 6.61 -8.11 0.40
CA GLN A 91 6.33 -9.02 -0.72
C GLN A 91 7.31 -10.17 -0.64
N ASN A 92 6.84 -11.42 -0.67
CA ASN A 92 7.68 -12.61 -0.56
C ASN A 92 8.68 -12.50 0.63
N GLU A 93 8.16 -12.13 1.81
CA GLU A 93 8.91 -11.90 3.07
C GLU A 93 9.92 -10.73 3.05
N GLN A 94 10.15 -10.10 1.90
CA GLN A 94 11.05 -8.97 1.76
C GLN A 94 10.32 -7.65 2.02
N LYS A 95 10.92 -6.77 2.82
CA LYS A 95 10.39 -5.42 3.03
C LYS A 95 10.54 -4.61 1.74
N VAL A 96 9.42 -4.16 1.18
CA VAL A 96 9.37 -3.34 -0.05
C VAL A 96 9.05 -1.88 0.23
N ALA A 97 8.32 -1.60 1.32
CA ALA A 97 8.08 -0.23 1.78
C ALA A 97 7.90 -0.16 3.30
N GLU A 98 8.01 1.06 3.82
CA GLU A 98 7.75 1.37 5.22
C GLU A 98 7.08 2.74 5.33
N LEU A 99 5.89 2.77 5.93
CA LEU A 99 5.06 3.96 6.08
C LEU A 99 4.94 4.27 7.57
N THR A 100 4.89 5.54 7.93
CA THR A 100 4.54 6.00 9.27
C THR A 100 3.79 7.29 9.15
N TYR A 101 2.58 7.33 9.69
CA TYR A 101 1.74 8.52 9.65
C TYR A 101 0.88 8.67 10.89
N GLU A 102 0.48 9.91 11.15
CA GLU A 102 -0.53 10.26 12.16
C GLU A 102 -1.91 10.14 11.51
N LYS A 103 -2.86 9.51 12.21
CA LYS A 103 -4.22 9.24 11.74
C LYS A 103 -5.30 9.83 12.63
N ARG A 104 -6.43 10.20 12.03
CA ARG A 104 -7.72 10.47 12.70
C ARG A 104 -8.68 9.32 12.47
#